data_AF-A0A392VGT3-F1
#
_entry.id   AF-A0A392VGT3-F1
#
_cell.length_a   1.000
_cell.length_b   1.000
_cell.length_c   1.000
_cell.angle_alpha   90.00
_cell.angle_beta   90.00
_cell.angle_gamma   90.00
#
_symmetry.space_group_name_H-M   'P 1'
#
loop_
_entity.id
_entity.type
_entity.pdbx_description
1 polymer ?
#
loop_
_entity_poly.entity_id
_entity_poly.type
_entity_poly.pdbx_seq_one_letter_code
_entity_poly.pdbx_strand_id
1 'polypeptide(L)' 'MFHSTEKDEGTSQNKIYVASVLIGTPVGRLKMLGDEKSRLKDAHNSAASLMIRALQQG' A
#
# COMPACT_ATOMS: atom_id res chain seq x y z
N MET A 1 -9.89 -4.91 5.26
CA MET A 1 -8.80 -4.20 4.57
C MET A 1 -8.18 -5.18 3.59
N PHE A 2 -8.03 -4.79 2.32
CA PHE A 2 -7.45 -5.63 1.27
C PHE A 2 -6.14 -5.02 0.79
N HIS A 3 -5.17 -5.86 0.44
CA HIS A 3 -3.87 -5.44 -0.07
C HIS A 3 -3.74 -5.85 -1.54
N SER A 4 -3.10 -5.02 -2.36
CA SER A 4 -2.83 -5.32 -3.77
C SER A 4 -1.46 -4.81 -4.16
N THR A 5 -0.67 -5.62 -4.86
CA THR A 5 0.60 -5.18 -5.44
C THR A 5 0.30 -4.40 -6.71
N GLU A 6 0.71 -3.14 -6.77
CA GLU A 6 0.50 -2.25 -7.93
C GLU A 6 1.73 -2.22 -8.84
N LYS A 7 2.93 -2.45 -8.30
CA LYS A 7 4.19 -2.53 -9.04
C LYS A 7 5.02 -3.67 -8.48
N ASP A 8 5.50 -4.53 -9.37
CA ASP A 8 6.42 -5.64 -9.08
C ASP A 8 7.49 -5.67 -10.17
N GLU A 9 8.48 -4.79 -10.09
CA GLU A 9 9.43 -4.56 -11.17
C GLU A 9 10.87 -4.66 -10.69
N GLY A 10 11.81 -4.80 -11.65
CA GLY A 10 13.24 -4.87 -11.38
C GLY A 10 13.79 -6.30 -11.30
N THR A 11 15.12 -6.38 -11.28
CA THR A 11 15.87 -7.64 -11.15
C THR A 11 15.93 -8.09 -9.69
N SER A 12 16.34 -9.33 -9.42
CA SER A 12 16.46 -9.84 -8.05
C SER A 12 17.33 -8.98 -7.13
N GLN A 13 18.26 -8.19 -7.67
CA GLN A 13 19.13 -7.30 -6.90
C GLN A 13 18.57 -5.87 -6.74
N ASN A 14 17.64 -5.45 -7.60
CA ASN A 14 17.04 -4.12 -7.57
C ASN A 14 15.52 -4.18 -7.70
N LYS A 15 14.91 -5.09 -6.93
CA LYS A 15 13.48 -5.34 -6.95
C LYS A 15 12.75 -4.19 -6.26
N ILE A 16 11.72 -3.67 -6.91
CA ILE A 16 10.87 -2.59 -6.42
C ILE A 16 9.43 -3.07 -6.37
N TYR A 17 8.83 -2.93 -5.19
CA TYR A 17 7.44 -3.21 -4.92
C TYR A 17 6.72 -1.92 -4.56
N VAL A 18 5.56 -1.71 -5.17
CA VAL A 18 4.56 -0.73 -4.71
C VAL A 18 3.30 -1.51 -4.43
N ALA A 19 2.64 -1.21 -3.32
CA ALA A 19 1.39 -1.83 -2.99
C ALA A 19 0.35 -0.78 -2.59
N SER A 20 -0.91 -1.17 -2.71
CA SER A 20 -2.06 -0.38 -2.28
C SER A 20 -2.88 -1.12 -1.23
N VAL A 21 -3.63 -0.35 -0.46
CA VAL A 21 -4.63 -0.86 0.48
C VAL A 21 -5.99 -0.28 0.15
N LEU A 22 -7.01 -1.14 0.17
CA LEU A 22 -8.39 -0.75 -0.01
C LEU A 22 -9.21 -1.07 1.25
N ILE A 23 -10.02 -0.10 1.66
CA ILE A 23 -11.03 -0.28 2.70
C ILE A 23 -12.41 0.16 2.21
N GLY A 24 -13.43 -0.57 2.65
CA GLY A 24 -14.82 -0.15 2.48
C GLY A 24 -15.19 0.85 3.58
N THR A 25 -15.90 1.89 3.19
CA THR A 25 -16.50 2.90 4.08
C THR A 25 -17.99 3.03 3.74
N PRO A 26 -18.82 3.61 4.60
CA PRO A 26 -20.23 3.84 4.30
C PRO A 26 -20.49 4.68 3.03
N VAL A 27 -19.51 5.48 2.61
CA VAL A 27 -19.61 6.41 1.46
C VAL A 27 -18.98 5.84 0.19
N GLY A 28 -18.29 4.70 0.27
CA GLY A 28 -17.59 4.11 -0.87
C GLY A 28 -16.32 3.37 -0.47
N ARG A 29 -15.33 3.32 -1.37
CA ARG A 29 -14.05 2.66 -1.10
C ARG A 29 -12.93 3.70 -1.04
N LEU A 30 -12.09 3.61 -0.02
CA LEU A 30 -10.85 4.37 0.04
C LEU A 30 -9.71 3.48 -0.43
N LYS A 31 -8.88 3.99 -1.34
CA LYS A 31 -7.64 3.36 -1.81
C LYS A 31 -6.47 4.23 -1.38
N MET A 32 -5.44 3.61 -0.81
CA MET A 32 -4.19 4.28 -0.46
C MET A 32 -3.01 3.53 -1.07
N LEU A 33 -2.15 4.27 -1.77
CA LEU A 33 -0.89 3.75 -2.30
C LEU A 33 0.20 3.89 -1.23
N GLY A 34 1.04 2.86 -1.10
CA GLY A 34 2.26 2.89 -0.29
C GLY A 34 3.47 3.37 -1.08
N ASP A 35 4.59 3.55 -0.39
CA ASP A 35 5.86 3.91 -1.01
C ASP A 35 6.48 2.73 -1.76
N GLU A 36 7.42 3.04 -2.65
CA GLU A 36 8.33 2.07 -3.24
C GLU A 36 9.22 1.43 -2.17
N LYS A 37 9.23 0.09 -2.13
CA LYS A 37 10.05 -0.71 -1.19
C LYS A 37 10.72 -1.87 -1.89
N SER A 38 11.85 -2.30 -1.35
CA SER A 38 12.58 -3.48 -1.85
C SER A 38 11.93 -4.81 -1.46
N ARG A 39 11.01 -4.81 -0.49
CA ARG A 39 10.27 -6.00 -0.03
C ARG A 39 8.78 -5.77 -0.14
N LEU A 40 8.05 -6.77 -0.63
CA LEU A 40 6.59 -6.71 -0.77
C LEU A 40 5.87 -6.44 0.57
N LYS A 41 6.33 -7.08 1.65
CA LYS A 41 5.76 -6.86 3.00
C LYS A 41 5.91 -5.40 3.44
N ASP A 42 7.04 -4.77 3.14
CA ASP A 42 7.28 -3.38 3.51
C ASP A 42 6.42 -2.43 2.67
N ALA A 43 6.18 -2.75 1.39
CA ALA A 43 5.26 -2.01 0.53
C ALA A 43 3.82 -2.07 1.07
N HIS A 44 3.34 -3.26 1.47
CA HIS A 44 2.04 -3.41 2.13
C HIS A 44 1.95 -2.65 3.45
N ASN A 45 3.00 -2.73 4.28
CA ASN A 45 3.05 -2.04 5.57
C ASN A 45 3.05 -0.52 5.41
N SER A 46 3.78 0.01 4.41
CA SER A 46 3.77 1.45 4.10
C SER A 46 2.35 1.90 3.73
N ALA A 47 1.71 1.21 2.77
CA ALA A 47 0.34 1.53 2.36
C ALA A 47 -0.65 1.49 3.54
N ALA A 48 -0.53 0.46 4.40
CA ALA A 48 -1.39 0.33 5.58
C ALA A 48 -1.16 1.43 6.63
N SER A 49 0.11 1.77 6.89
CA SER A 49 0.46 2.81 7.86
C SER A 49 -0.04 4.18 7.42
N LEU A 50 0.09 4.49 6.12
CA LEU A 50 -0.46 5.72 5.55
C LEU A 50 -1.98 5.76 5.66
N MET A 51 -2.68 4.67 5.34
CA MET A 51 -4.14 4.61 5.45
C MET A 51 -4.61 4.83 6.90
N ILE A 52 -3.97 4.18 7.87
CA ILE A 52 -4.32 4.35 9.29
C ILE A 52 -4.12 5.81 9.72
N ARG A 53 -2.99 6.43 9.35
CA ARG A 53 -2.71 7.84 9.67
C ARG A 53 -3.74 8.76 9.04
N ALA A 54 -4.09 8.55 7.77
CA ALA A 54 -5.09 9.35 7.07
C ALA A 54 -6.47 9.27 7.74
N LEU A 55 -6.87 8.08 8.21
CA LEU A 55 -8.13 7.88 8.93
C LEU A 55 -8.14 8.45 10.34
N GLN A 56 -6.98 8.49 11.01
CA GLN A 56 -6.86 9.08 12.35
C GLN A 56 -6.82 10.61 12.33
N GLN A 57 -6.42 11.21 11.21
CA GLN A 57 -6.28 12.65 11.04
C GLN A 57 -7.49 13.34 10.40
N GLY A 58 -8.50 12.57 9.96
CA GLY A 58 -9.73 13.08 9.36
C GLY A 58 -10.91 13.03 10.32
#